data_AF-A0A357M3B6-F1
#
_entry.id   AF-A0A357M3B6-F1
#
_cell.length_a   1.000
_cell.length_b   1.000
_cell.length_c   1.000
_cell.angle_alpha   90.00
_cell.angle_beta   90.00
_cell.angle_gamma   90.00
#
_symmetry.space_group_name_H-M   'P 1'
#
loop_
_entity.id
_entity.type
_entity.pdbx_description
1 polymer ?
#
loop_
_entity_poly.entity_id
_entity_poly.type
_entity_poly.pdbx_seq_one_letter_code
_entity_poly.pdbx_strand_id
1 'polypeptide(L)'
;EEVTLLGQNVNAYGKDFTDIDYTFGDLMDDMRLIDIPRIRFMTSHPRDFDDKLVEVLGKGGNLVEHIHLPVQSGSTAVLKKMS
;
A
#
# COMPACT_ATOMS: atom_id res chain seq x y z
N GLU A 1 -17.34 11.77 -0.31
CA GLU A 1 -16.02 12.33 0.04
C GLU A 1 -14.96 11.25 -0.18
N GLU A 2 -13.73 11.62 -0.56
CA GLU A 2 -12.62 10.67 -0.82
C GLU A 2 -11.34 11.20 -0.15
N VAL A 3 -10.61 10.33 0.53
CA VAL A 3 -9.29 10.60 1.09
C VAL A 3 -8.25 9.81 0.31
N THR A 4 -7.18 10.47 -0.13
CA THR A 4 -6.05 9.81 -0.78
C THR A 4 -4.82 9.90 0.11
N LEU A 5 -4.28 8.75 0.51
CA LEU A 5 -3.01 8.62 1.22
C LEU A 5 -1.85 8.75 0.23
N LEU A 6 -0.97 9.73 0.48
CA LEU A 6 0.17 10.06 -0.34
C LEU A 6 1.46 10.08 0.50
N GLY A 7 2.58 9.75 -0.14
CA GLY A 7 3.89 9.72 0.48
C GLY A 7 4.97 9.39 -0.55
N GLN A 8 6.24 9.64 -0.22
CA GLN A 8 7.36 9.29 -1.10
C GLN A 8 7.45 7.79 -1.34
N ASN A 9 7.30 6.99 -0.28
CA ASN A 9 7.02 5.57 -0.32
C ASN A 9 5.94 5.27 0.73
N VAL A 10 4.68 5.24 0.29
CA VAL A 10 3.54 5.02 1.19
C VAL A 10 3.64 3.67 1.91
N ASN A 11 4.18 2.65 1.23
CA ASN A 11 4.34 1.31 1.78
C ASN A 11 5.48 1.19 2.81
N ALA A 12 6.31 2.23 2.98
CA ALA A 12 7.31 2.29 4.04
C ALA A 12 6.74 2.75 5.39
N TYR A 13 5.44 3.06 5.47
CA TYR A 13 4.80 3.47 6.71
C TYR A 13 5.04 2.44 7.82
N GLY A 14 5.54 2.93 8.96
CA GLY A 14 5.81 2.15 10.15
C GLY A 14 7.15 1.40 10.16
N LYS A 15 7.94 1.45 9.08
CA LYS A 15 9.31 0.88 9.08
C LYS A 15 10.28 1.63 10.00
N ASP A 16 9.95 2.85 10.39
CA ASP A 16 10.71 3.71 11.29
C ASP A 16 10.25 3.62 12.75
N PHE A 17 9.20 2.85 13.04
CA PHE A 17 8.75 2.62 14.40
C PHE A 17 9.72 1.69 15.13
N THR A 18 10.08 2.04 16.36
CA THR A 18 11.09 1.30 17.16
C THR A 18 10.49 0.39 18.22
N ASP A 19 9.23 0.63 18.52
CA ASP A 19 8.54 0.23 19.75
C ASP A 19 7.22 -0.50 19.44
N ILE A 20 6.77 -0.45 18.19
CA ILE A 20 5.60 -1.16 17.68
C ILE A 20 5.90 -1.79 16.31
N ASP A 21 5.37 -2.98 16.09
CA ASP A 21 5.35 -3.62 14.77
C ASP A 21 4.01 -3.30 14.11
N TYR A 22 3.97 -2.18 13.39
CA TYR A 22 2.78 -1.67 12.73
C TYR A 22 3.15 -1.27 11.30
N THR A 23 2.51 -1.87 10.31
CA THR A 23 2.85 -1.68 8.89
C THR A 23 1.79 -0.87 8.16
N PHE A 24 2.05 -0.54 6.90
CA PHE A 24 1.03 0.06 6.05
C PHE A 24 -0.21 -0.84 5.90
N GLY A 25 -0.06 -2.17 5.93
CA GLY A 25 -1.19 -3.09 5.94
C GLY A 25 -2.11 -2.92 7.15
N ASP A 26 -1.53 -2.71 8.35
CA ASP A 26 -2.30 -2.41 9.57
C ASP A 26 -3.09 -1.11 9.44
N LEU A 27 -2.41 -0.06 8.95
CA LEU A 27 -3.05 1.23 8.69
C LEU A 27 -4.27 1.06 7.77
N MET A 28 -4.12 0.31 6.69
CA MET A 28 -5.20 0.10 5.75
C MET A 28 -6.37 -0.70 6.35
N ASP A 29 -6.12 -1.64 7.25
CA ASP A 29 -7.20 -2.39 7.91
C ASP A 29 -7.94 -1.53 8.93
N ASP A 30 -7.23 -0.66 9.66
CA ASP A 30 -7.84 0.32 10.56
C ASP A 30 -8.66 1.37 9.78
N MET A 31 -8.08 1.91 8.70
CA MET A 31 -8.74 2.86 7.80
C MET A 31 -10.05 2.30 7.22
N ARG A 32 -10.10 0.99 6.95
CA ARG A 32 -11.29 0.30 6.45
C ARG A 32 -12.49 0.39 7.41
N LEU A 33 -12.23 0.57 8.70
CA LEU A 33 -13.25 0.63 9.75
C LEU A 33 -13.74 2.06 10.04
N ILE A 34 -13.08 3.07 9.47
CA ILE A 34 -13.45 4.47 9.66
C ILE A 34 -14.62 4.85 8.74
N ASP A 35 -15.52 5.71 9.23
CA ASP A 35 -16.65 6.25 8.48
C ASP A 35 -16.23 7.30 7.43
N ILE A 36 -15.28 6.92 6.57
CA ILE A 36 -14.88 7.65 5.36
C ILE A 36 -15.39 6.83 4.18
N PRO A 37 -16.16 7.41 3.24
CA PRO A 37 -16.78 6.63 2.16
C PRO A 37 -15.79 5.97 1.20
N ARG A 38 -14.64 6.61 0.96
CA ARG A 38 -13.64 6.17 -0.02
C ARG A 38 -12.23 6.49 0.44
N ILE A 39 -11.39 5.47 0.49
CA ILE A 39 -9.97 5.57 0.82
C ILE A 39 -9.17 5.02 -0.36
N ARG A 40 -8.23 5.84 -0.85
CA ARG A 40 -7.30 5.53 -1.93
C ARG A 40 -5.87 5.69 -1.42
N PHE A 41 -4.95 4.95 -2.00
CA PHE A 41 -3.52 5.21 -1.87
C PHE A 41 -2.84 5.11 -3.24
N MET A 42 -1.67 5.72 -3.36
CA MET A 42 -0.79 5.55 -4.50
C MET A 42 0.58 5.08 -4.01
N THR A 43 1.04 3.91 -4.46
CA THR A 43 2.39 3.44 -4.17
C THR A 43 3.34 3.76 -5.32
N SER A 44 4.55 4.18 -4.98
CA SER A 44 5.66 4.39 -5.91
C SER A 44 6.55 3.16 -6.04
N HIS A 45 6.39 2.16 -5.15
CA HIS A 45 7.35 1.06 -5.03
C HIS A 45 6.64 -0.31 -4.93
N PRO A 46 6.77 -1.17 -5.96
CA PRO A 46 6.06 -2.46 -5.98
C PRO A 46 6.65 -3.50 -5.02
N ARG A 47 7.91 -3.35 -4.59
CA ARG A 47 8.55 -4.30 -3.66
C ARG A 47 7.93 -4.32 -2.28
N ASP A 48 7.35 -3.20 -1.86
CA ASP A 48 6.78 -3.05 -0.52
C ASP A 48 5.26 -3.36 -0.51
N PHE A 49 4.74 -3.95 -1.58
CA PHE A 49 3.36 -4.44 -1.66
C PHE A 49 3.33 -5.88 -1.16
N ASP A 50 3.06 -6.06 0.14
CA ASP A 50 3.13 -7.34 0.83
C ASP A 50 1.80 -8.11 0.88
N ASP A 51 1.86 -9.37 1.34
CA ASP A 51 0.69 -10.24 1.42
C ASP A 51 -0.37 -9.68 2.40
N LYS A 52 0.05 -9.01 3.47
CA LYS A 52 -0.86 -8.41 4.45
C LYS A 52 -1.70 -7.30 3.83
N LEU A 53 -1.09 -6.42 3.05
CA LEU A 53 -1.80 -5.39 2.31
C LEU A 53 -2.78 -6.02 1.29
N VAL A 54 -2.38 -7.08 0.60
CA VAL A 54 -3.26 -7.83 -0.32
C VAL A 54 -4.48 -8.39 0.40
N GLU A 55 -4.29 -9.03 1.55
CA GLU A 55 -5.38 -9.57 2.36
C GLU A 55 -6.37 -8.48 2.77
N VAL A 56 -5.86 -7.34 3.25
CA VAL A 56 -6.69 -6.19 3.67
C VAL A 56 -7.47 -5.60 2.49
N LEU A 57 -6.85 -5.44 1.32
CA LEU A 57 -7.55 -4.99 0.12
C LEU A 57 -8.64 -5.99 -0.31
N GLY A 58 -8.39 -7.28 -0.12
CA GLY A 58 -9.37 -8.35 -0.36
C GLY A 58 -10.59 -8.30 0.57
N LYS A 59 -10.48 -7.67 1.75
CA LYS A 59 -11.62 -7.46 2.67
C LYS A 59 -12.60 -6.38 2.17
N GLY A 60 -12.20 -5.53 1.22
CA GLY A 60 -13.08 -4.51 0.62
C GLY A 60 -13.49 -3.40 1.59
N GLY A 61 -14.73 -2.91 1.49
CA GLY A 61 -15.28 -1.85 2.35
C GLY A 61 -15.16 -0.47 1.71
N ASN A 62 -14.55 0.49 2.41
CA ASN A 62 -14.32 1.84 1.87
C ASN A 62 -13.03 1.95 1.05
N LEU A 63 -12.25 0.87 0.93
CA LEU A 63 -11.02 0.83 0.12
C LEU A 63 -11.39 0.77 -1.36
N VAL A 64 -10.88 1.69 -2.16
CA VAL A 64 -11.18 1.75 -3.60
C VAL A 64 -10.49 0.59 -4.33
N GLU A 65 -11.21 -0.07 -5.24
CA GLU A 65 -10.72 -1.14 -6.13
C GLU A 65 -9.76 -0.61 -7.21
N HIS A 66 -8.69 0.06 -6.79
CA HIS A 66 -7.70 0.66 -7.67
C HIS A 66 -6.32 0.53 -7.04
N ILE A 67 -5.41 -0.15 -7.74
CA ILE A 67 -4.02 -0.34 -7.30
C ILE A 67 -3.11 0.36 -8.30
N HIS A 68 -2.37 1.36 -7.82
CA HIS A 68 -1.29 2.00 -8.59
C HIS A 68 0.03 1.27 -8.33
N LEU A 69 0.42 0.33 -9.19
CA LEU A 69 1.61 -0.50 -9.00
C LEU A 69 2.57 -0.39 -10.20
N PRO A 70 3.56 0.51 -10.17
CA PRO A 70 4.52 0.66 -11.26
C PRO A 70 5.58 -0.44 -11.20
N VAL A 71 5.39 -1.52 -11.97
CA VAL A 71 6.29 -2.70 -12.00
C VAL A 71 7.64 -2.46 -12.70
N GLN A 72 7.86 -1.28 -13.27
CA GLN A 72 9.09 -0.84 -13.96
C GLN A 72 9.41 -1.58 -15.27
N SER A 73 9.45 -2.92 -15.28
CA SER A 73 9.71 -3.75 -16.46
C SER A 73 9.12 -5.15 -16.33
N GLY A 74 8.66 -5.73 -17.44
CA GLY A 74 8.24 -7.13 -17.52
C GLY A 74 9.39 -8.14 -17.76
N SER A 75 10.63 -7.66 -17.96
CA SER A 75 11.79 -8.53 -18.20
C SER A 75 12.59 -8.74 -16.92
N THR A 76 12.70 -9.99 -16.47
CA THR A 76 13.54 -10.38 -15.33
C THR A 76 14.98 -9.89 -15.49
N ALA A 77 15.53 -9.91 -16.70
CA ALA A 77 16.88 -9.44 -16.97
C ALA A 77 17.03 -7.92 -16.85
N VAL A 78 15.97 -7.16 -17.19
CA VAL A 78 15.96 -5.70 -17.04
C VAL A 78 15.75 -5.32 -15.57
N LEU A 79 14.81 -5.97 -14.87
CA LEU A 79 14.57 -5.73 -13.45
C LEU A 79 15.83 -5.91 -12.60
N LYS A 80 16.61 -6.98 -12.85
CA LYS A 80 17.90 -7.22 -12.17
C LYS A 80 18.96 -6.13 -12.41
N LYS A 81 18.81 -5.31 -13.44
CA LYS A 81 19.70 -4.17 -13.72
C LYS A 81 19.21 -2.86 -13.09
N MET A 82 17.95 -2.81 -12.65
CA MET A 82 17.32 -1.64 -12.01
C MET A 82 17.35 -1.73 -10.48
N SER A 83 17.63 -2.93 -9.93
CA SER A 83 17.82 -3.20 -8.51
C SER A 83 19.21 -2.83 -8.03
#